data_AF-K2BTR9-F1
#
_entry.id   AF-K2BTR9-F1
#
_cell.length_a   1.000
_cell.length_b   1.000
_cell.length_c   1.000
_cell.angle_alpha   90.00
_cell.angle_beta   90.00
_cell.angle_gamma   90.00
#
_symmetry.space_group_name_H-M   'P 1'
#
loop_
_entity.id
_entity.type
_entity.pdbx_description
1 polymer ?
#
loop_
_entity_poly.entity_id
_entity_poly.type
_entity_poly.pdbx_seq_one_letter_code
_entity_poly.pdbx_strand_id
1 'polypeptide(L)'
;MIGGIKKILYFPIASYFKFFAQIRLNRWNPRIIVITGSSGKTTLLHLIESQLGTAAKYSHQANSSFGIPFDILDLHRKNLIFSEWPILFLLAPFTAFKAPPKEKLYIVEADVDRPNEGKFLADLLNPEVTLWTGVGKTHAA
;
A
#
# COMPACT_ATOMS: atom_id res chain seq x y z
N MET A 1 25.91 0.46 11.92
CA MET A 1 25.08 1.38 12.76
C MET A 1 23.93 2.04 11.99
N ILE A 2 24.16 2.65 10.83
CA ILE A 2 23.10 3.37 10.04
C ILE A 2 21.95 2.44 9.60
N GLY A 3 22.22 1.17 9.27
CA GLY A 3 21.19 0.21 8.86
C GLY A 3 20.23 -0.21 9.98
N GLY A 4 20.67 -0.17 11.25
CA GLY A 4 19.82 -0.51 12.41
C GLY A 4 18.78 0.57 12.70
N ILE A 5 19.19 1.83 12.65
CA ILE A 5 18.32 2.99 12.86
C ILE A 5 17.22 3.04 11.79
N LYS A 6 17.56 2.77 10.52
CA LYS A 6 16.58 2.71 9.43
C LYS A 6 15.50 1.64 9.66
N LYS A 7 15.85 0.48 10.22
CA LYS A 7 14.86 -0.57 10.57
C LYS A 7 13.95 -0.16 11.72
N ILE A 8 14.51 0.52 12.72
CA ILE A 8 13.74 1.01 13.88
C ILE A 8 12.75 2.09 13.47
N LEU A 9 13.16 3.02 12.61
CA LEU A 9 12.31 4.14 12.17
C LEU A 9 11.32 3.77 11.06
N TYR A 10 11.48 2.60 10.40
CA TYR A 10 10.62 2.17 9.30
C TYR A 10 9.14 2.17 9.70
N PHE A 11 8.76 1.39 10.72
CA PHE A 11 7.38 1.27 11.14
C PHE A 11 6.81 2.53 11.80
N PRO A 12 7.55 3.29 12.62
CA PRO A 12 7.07 4.58 13.11
C PRO A 12 6.70 5.55 11.99
N ILE A 13 7.57 5.72 10.98
CA ILE A 13 7.31 6.60 9.83
C ILE A 13 6.16 6.02 9.00
N ALA A 14 6.14 4.71 8.73
CA ALA A 14 5.05 4.08 7.99
C ALA A 14 3.71 4.22 8.72
N SER A 15 3.72 4.14 10.06
CA SER A 15 2.52 4.29 10.90
C SER A 15 1.93 5.69 10.83
N TYR A 16 2.77 6.72 10.68
CA TYR A 16 2.29 8.08 10.42
C TYR A 16 1.45 8.15 9.13
N PHE A 17 1.96 7.62 8.02
CA PHE A 17 1.22 7.61 6.75
C PHE A 17 0.02 6.66 6.79
N LYS A 18 0.15 5.50 7.45
CA LYS A 18 -0.95 4.57 7.70
C LYS A 18 -2.11 5.24 8.42
N PHE A 19 -1.84 6.05 9.46
CA PHE A 19 -2.88 6.76 10.19
C PHE A 19 -3.72 7.66 9.26
N PHE A 20 -3.07 8.46 8.42
CA PHE A 20 -3.77 9.32 7.46
C PHE A 20 -4.44 8.53 6.33
N ALA A 21 -3.80 7.46 5.84
CA ALA A 21 -4.38 6.55 4.86
C ALA A 21 -5.65 5.89 5.41
N GLN A 22 -5.67 5.51 6.70
CA GLN A 22 -6.85 4.95 7.37
C GLN A 22 -8.01 5.95 7.38
N ILE A 23 -7.73 7.23 7.67
CA ILE A 23 -8.75 8.29 7.62
C ILE A 23 -9.38 8.35 6.23
N ARG A 24 -8.56 8.31 5.17
CA ARG A 24 -9.06 8.33 3.80
C ARG A 24 -9.81 7.06 3.42
N LEU A 25 -9.31 5.88 3.82
CA LEU A 25 -10.00 4.60 3.61
C LEU A 25 -11.36 4.59 4.29
N ASN A 26 -11.46 5.07 5.53
CA ASN A 26 -12.73 5.12 6.26
C ASN A 26 -13.76 6.04 5.58
N ARG A 27 -13.29 7.14 4.96
CA ARG A 27 -14.15 8.05 4.18
C ARG A 27 -14.53 7.48 2.82
N TRP A 28 -13.64 6.70 2.20
CA TRP A 28 -13.87 6.06 0.92
C TRP A 28 -14.77 4.81 1.06
N ASN A 29 -14.60 4.05 2.14
CA ASN A 29 -15.27 2.80 2.47
C ASN A 29 -15.36 1.79 1.30
N PRO A 30 -14.24 1.48 0.60
CA PRO A 30 -14.24 0.50 -0.48
C PRO A 30 -14.29 -0.92 0.07
N ARG A 31 -14.72 -1.86 -0.76
CA ARG A 31 -14.45 -3.29 -0.57
C ARG A 31 -13.02 -3.58 -1.02
N ILE A 32 -12.19 -4.14 -0.14
CA ILE A 32 -10.75 -4.27 -0.35
C ILE A 32 -10.40 -5.71 -0.68
N ILE A 33 -9.71 -5.91 -1.81
CA ILE A 33 -9.15 -7.19 -2.24
C ILE A 33 -7.64 -7.07 -2.24
N VAL A 34 -6.97 -7.88 -1.42
CA VAL A 34 -5.51 -7.94 -1.35
C VAL A 34 -4.99 -9.08 -2.22
N ILE A 35 -3.94 -8.81 -2.99
CA ILE A 35 -3.17 -9.81 -3.72
C ILE A 35 -1.79 -9.92 -3.07
N THR A 36 -1.42 -11.10 -2.61
CA THR A 36 -0.10 -11.34 -2.01
C THR A 36 0.46 -12.71 -2.41
N GLY A 37 1.72 -12.96 -2.06
CA GLY A 37 2.44 -14.18 -2.37
C GLY A 37 3.82 -13.93 -2.98
N SER A 38 4.59 -15.01 -3.14
CA SER A 38 6.00 -14.92 -3.51
C SER A 38 6.24 -14.52 -4.97
N SER A 39 5.30 -14.78 -5.88
CA SER A 39 5.41 -14.44 -7.31
C SER A 39 4.03 -14.29 -7.97
N GLY A 40 3.96 -13.73 -9.17
CA GLY A 40 2.72 -13.67 -9.95
C GLY A 40 1.66 -12.65 -9.48
N LYS A 41 1.94 -11.87 -8.43
CA LYS A 41 1.01 -10.86 -7.88
C LYS A 41 0.62 -9.80 -8.91
N THR A 42 1.62 -9.16 -9.53
CA THR A 42 1.41 -8.12 -10.54
C THR A 42 0.70 -8.66 -11.78
N THR A 43 1.01 -9.90 -12.19
CA THR A 43 0.27 -10.58 -13.27
C THR A 43 -1.20 -10.76 -12.90
N LEU A 44 -1.49 -11.23 -11.69
CA LEU A 44 -2.87 -11.40 -11.22
C LEU A 44 -3.60 -10.05 -11.09
N LEU A 45 -2.93 -8.99 -10.62
CA LEU A 45 -3.48 -7.64 -10.57
C LEU A 45 -3.94 -7.19 -11.97
N HIS A 46 -3.09 -7.34 -12.99
CA HIS A 46 -3.44 -6.96 -14.36
C HIS A 46 -4.51 -7.87 -14.98
N LEU A 47 -4.54 -9.16 -14.65
CA LEU A 47 -5.62 -10.05 -15.08
C LEU A 47 -6.95 -9.58 -14.50
N ILE A 48 -7.00 -9.25 -13.21
CA ILE A 48 -8.23 -8.72 -12.58
C ILE A 48 -8.61 -7.36 -13.19
N GLU A 49 -7.63 -6.48 -13.40
CA GLU A 49 -7.83 -5.19 -14.07
C GLU A 49 -8.42 -5.35 -15.47
N SER A 50 -7.95 -6.33 -16.25
CA SER A 50 -8.49 -6.61 -17.58
C SER A 50 -9.98 -7.02 -17.56
N GLN A 51 -10.44 -7.61 -16.46
CA GLN A 51 -11.83 -8.06 -16.31
C GLN A 51 -12.73 -6.97 -15.73
N LEU A 52 -12.23 -6.21 -14.74
CA LEU A 52 -13.03 -5.23 -14.01
C LEU A 52 -12.94 -3.82 -14.59
N GLY A 53 -11.92 -3.52 -15.40
CA GLY A 53 -11.73 -2.22 -16.02
C GLY A 53 -11.80 -1.08 -15.01
N THR A 54 -12.65 -0.08 -15.27
CA THR A 54 -12.81 1.12 -14.43
C THR A 54 -13.70 0.92 -13.20
N ALA A 55 -14.16 -0.31 -12.92
CA ALA A 55 -15.01 -0.57 -11.75
C ALA A 55 -14.24 -0.56 -10.42
N ALA A 56 -12.91 -0.64 -10.45
CA ALA A 56 -12.04 -0.69 -9.29
C ALA A 56 -10.86 0.28 -9.43
N LYS A 57 -10.30 0.70 -8.29
CA LYS A 57 -8.98 1.33 -8.23
C LYS A 57 -7.93 0.25 -7.95
N TYR A 58 -6.80 0.33 -8.64
CA TYR A 58 -5.70 -0.62 -8.54
C TYR A 58 -4.44 0.07 -8.00
N SER A 59 -3.71 -0.59 -7.09
CA SER A 59 -2.46 -0.06 -6.50
C SER A 59 -1.26 -0.29 -7.43
N HIS A 60 -1.26 0.36 -8.60
CA HIS A 60 -0.15 0.23 -9.54
C HIS A 60 1.17 0.76 -8.93
N GLN A 61 2.22 -0.07 -8.97
CA GLN A 61 3.57 0.26 -8.45
C GLN A 61 3.65 0.58 -6.94
N ALA A 62 2.61 0.25 -6.17
CA ALA A 62 2.49 0.54 -4.76
C ALA A 62 2.15 -0.73 -3.98
N ASN A 63 3.17 -1.44 -3.50
CA ASN A 63 2.99 -2.73 -2.82
C ASN A 63 3.62 -2.84 -1.42
N SER A 64 4.32 -1.80 -0.96
CA SER A 64 5.01 -1.79 0.33
C SER A 64 4.24 -1.06 1.43
N SER A 65 4.71 -1.19 2.68
CA SER A 65 4.17 -0.46 3.85
C SER A 65 4.21 1.07 3.75
N PHE A 66 4.96 1.62 2.79
CA PHE A 66 4.89 3.04 2.43
C PHE A 66 4.08 3.27 1.15
N GLY A 67 4.29 2.43 0.13
CA GLY A 67 3.66 2.58 -1.18
C GLY A 67 2.14 2.54 -1.09
N ILE A 68 1.58 1.59 -0.34
CA ILE A 68 0.13 1.43 -0.20
C ILE A 68 -0.51 2.65 0.49
N PRO A 69 -0.01 3.13 1.66
CA PRO A 69 -0.48 4.40 2.22
C PRO A 69 -0.37 5.59 1.26
N PHE A 70 0.71 5.66 0.47
CA PHE A 70 0.88 6.73 -0.51
C PHE A 70 -0.14 6.65 -1.64
N ASP A 71 -0.42 5.46 -2.19
CA ASP A 71 -1.45 5.29 -3.21
C ASP A 71 -2.85 5.67 -2.69
N ILE A 72 -3.18 5.25 -1.47
CA ILE A 72 -4.45 5.64 -0.82
C ILE A 72 -4.53 7.16 -0.68
N LEU A 73 -3.44 7.80 -0.26
CA LEU A 73 -3.34 9.24 -0.07
C LEU A 73 -3.13 10.03 -1.37
N ASP A 74 -2.98 9.38 -2.52
CA ASP A 74 -2.61 10.04 -3.79
C ASP A 74 -1.32 10.89 -3.64
N LEU A 75 -0.33 10.32 -2.94
CA LEU A 75 1.00 10.89 -2.76
C LEU A 75 1.97 10.21 -3.74
N HIS A 76 2.72 11.02 -4.48
CA HIS A 76 3.64 10.54 -5.51
C HIS A 76 5.07 10.93 -5.16
N ARG A 77 5.99 9.96 -5.20
CA ARG A 77 7.43 10.22 -5.14
C ARG A 77 7.96 10.35 -6.57
N LYS A 78 8.59 11.48 -6.89
CA LYS A 78 9.06 11.75 -8.26
C LYS A 78 10.46 11.21 -8.49
N ASN A 79 11.37 11.50 -7.56
CA ASN A 79 12.79 11.26 -7.73
C ASN A 79 13.36 10.26 -6.72
N LEU A 80 12.54 9.78 -5.77
CA LEU A 80 12.92 8.87 -4.68
C LEU A 80 14.02 9.45 -3.76
N ILE A 81 14.20 10.77 -3.74
CA ILE A 81 15.21 11.47 -2.93
C ILE A 81 14.68 11.72 -1.50
N PHE A 82 15.59 11.89 -0.55
CA PHE A 82 15.27 12.16 0.86
C PHE A 82 14.55 13.50 1.09
N SER A 83 14.81 14.52 0.28
CA SER A 83 14.21 15.86 0.40
C SER A 83 12.70 15.90 0.10
N GLU A 84 12.14 14.84 -0.49
CA GLU A 84 10.68 14.74 -0.72
C GLU A 84 9.92 14.45 0.57
N TRP A 85 10.55 13.82 1.57
CA TRP A 85 9.87 13.36 2.78
C TRP A 85 9.17 14.48 3.56
N PRO A 86 9.80 15.64 3.85
CA PRO A 86 9.11 16.74 4.53
C PRO A 86 7.83 17.19 3.82
N ILE A 87 7.84 17.21 2.48
CA ILE A 87 6.66 17.55 1.68
C ILE A 87 5.59 16.47 1.81
N LEU A 88 5.96 15.19 1.71
CA LEU A 88 5.02 14.08 1.90
C LEU A 88 4.38 14.10 3.29
N PHE A 89 5.18 14.34 4.33
CA PHE A 89 4.71 14.50 5.70
C PHE A 89 3.70 15.64 5.80
N LEU A 90 4.01 16.80 5.23
CA LEU A 90 3.10 17.94 5.25
C LEU A 90 1.82 17.68 4.46
N LEU A 91 1.90 16.98 3.32
CA LEU A 91 0.75 16.72 2.44
C LEU A 91 -0.17 15.60 2.94
N ALA A 92 0.33 14.64 3.73
CA ALA A 92 -0.47 13.50 4.20
C ALA A 92 -1.75 13.92 4.96
N PRO A 93 -1.72 14.85 5.92
CA PRO A 93 -2.93 15.37 6.54
C PRO A 93 -3.92 15.95 5.54
N PHE A 94 -3.49 16.82 4.62
CA PHE A 94 -4.40 17.47 3.66
C PHE A 94 -5.01 16.47 2.68
N THR A 95 -4.20 15.52 2.20
CA THR A 95 -4.64 14.51 1.24
C THR A 95 -5.56 13.47 1.86
N ALA A 96 -5.47 13.21 3.17
CA ALA A 96 -6.40 12.34 3.88
C ALA A 96 -7.85 12.85 3.81
N PHE A 97 -8.04 14.17 3.68
CA PHE A 97 -9.37 14.80 3.63
C PHE A 97 -9.85 15.18 2.22
N LYS A 98 -9.08 14.90 1.17
CA LYS A 98 -9.51 15.08 -0.22
C LYS A 98 -10.70 14.17 -0.55
N ALA A 99 -11.39 14.48 -1.65
CA ALA A 99 -12.43 13.61 -2.18
C ALA A 99 -11.86 12.20 -2.42
N PRO A 100 -12.50 11.14 -1.89
CA PRO A 100 -12.06 9.78 -2.14
C PRO A 100 -12.26 9.40 -3.62
N PRO A 101 -11.60 8.32 -4.09
CA PRO A 101 -11.92 7.71 -5.38
C PRO A 101 -13.41 7.36 -5.50
N LYS A 102 -13.91 7.26 -6.72
CA LYS A 102 -15.35 6.96 -6.98
C LYS A 102 -15.62 5.46 -6.98
N GLU A 103 -14.60 4.66 -7.23
CA GLU A 103 -14.62 3.22 -7.34
C GLU A 103 -14.99 2.61 -6.00
N LYS A 104 -15.83 1.58 -5.99
CA LYS A 104 -16.25 0.90 -4.74
C LYS A 104 -15.35 -0.27 -4.37
N LEU A 105 -14.43 -0.63 -5.26
CA LEU A 105 -13.48 -1.71 -5.11
C LEU A 105 -12.07 -1.13 -5.09
N TYR A 106 -11.27 -1.60 -4.14
CA TYR A 106 -9.84 -1.32 -4.09
C TYR A 106 -9.08 -2.63 -4.17
N ILE A 107 -8.29 -2.79 -5.23
CA ILE A 107 -7.51 -4.00 -5.48
C ILE A 107 -6.05 -3.63 -5.29
N VAL A 108 -5.45 -4.24 -4.28
CA VAL A 108 -4.13 -3.84 -3.80
C VAL A 108 -3.18 -5.02 -3.81
N GLU A 109 -2.04 -4.84 -4.47
CA GLU A 109 -0.90 -5.76 -4.37
C GLU A 109 -0.13 -5.47 -3.08
N ALA A 110 0.18 -6.49 -2.30
CA ALA A 110 0.89 -6.35 -1.02
C ALA A 110 2.12 -7.28 -0.95
N ASP A 111 3.29 -6.66 -0.78
CA ASP A 111 4.55 -7.31 -0.44
C ASP A 111 4.75 -7.39 1.08
N VAL A 112 5.17 -8.57 1.52
CA VAL A 112 5.45 -8.88 2.92
C VAL A 112 6.87 -9.41 3.02
N ASP A 113 7.82 -8.54 2.71
CA ASP A 113 9.24 -8.90 2.62
C ASP A 113 9.92 -8.88 3.99
N ARG A 114 9.40 -8.09 4.93
CA ARG A 114 9.97 -7.93 6.27
C ARG A 114 9.03 -8.45 7.36
N PRO A 115 9.57 -8.91 8.49
CA PRO A 115 8.77 -9.23 9.67
C PRO A 115 7.85 -8.05 10.03
N ASN A 116 6.60 -8.37 10.37
CA ASN A 116 5.52 -7.45 10.74
C ASN A 116 4.85 -6.66 9.60
N GLU A 117 5.36 -6.68 8.35
CA GLU A 117 4.69 -5.95 7.25
C GLU A 117 3.30 -6.52 6.95
N GLY A 118 3.15 -7.85 6.98
CA GLY A 118 1.86 -8.49 6.74
C GLY A 118 0.80 -8.08 7.77
N LYS A 119 1.17 -8.04 9.06
CA LYS A 119 0.28 -7.52 10.12
C LYS A 119 0.00 -6.04 9.93
N PHE A 120 1.03 -5.25 9.64
CA PHE A 120 0.89 -3.81 9.43
C PHE A 120 -0.11 -3.48 8.31
N LEU A 121 0.00 -4.18 7.18
CA LEU A 121 -0.86 -4.02 6.01
C LEU A 121 -2.26 -4.61 6.24
N ALA A 122 -2.38 -5.76 6.90
CA ALA A 122 -3.68 -6.31 7.28
C ALA A 122 -4.47 -5.35 8.18
N ASP A 123 -3.80 -4.74 9.17
CA ASP A 123 -4.40 -3.76 10.06
C ASP A 123 -4.81 -2.46 9.34
N LEU A 124 -4.12 -2.07 8.26
CA LEU A 124 -4.47 -0.89 7.44
C LEU A 124 -5.64 -1.19 6.49
N LEU A 125 -5.54 -2.31 5.78
CA LEU A 125 -6.38 -2.64 4.64
C LEU A 125 -7.66 -3.37 5.04
N ASN A 126 -7.69 -4.10 6.17
CA ASN A 126 -8.81 -4.92 6.62
C ASN A 126 -9.54 -5.63 5.45
N PRO A 127 -8.81 -6.48 4.68
CA PRO A 127 -9.29 -6.98 3.40
C PRO A 127 -10.51 -7.88 3.56
N GLU A 128 -11.45 -7.75 2.62
CA GLU A 128 -12.60 -8.66 2.52
C GLU A 128 -12.20 -9.98 1.84
N VAL A 129 -11.32 -9.90 0.84
CA VAL A 129 -10.78 -11.06 0.13
C VAL A 129 -9.25 -10.93 0.07
N THR A 130 -8.56 -12.03 0.39
CA THR A 130 -7.11 -12.15 0.18
C THR A 130 -6.84 -13.23 -0.85
N LEU A 131 -6.22 -12.84 -1.96
CA LEU A 131 -5.77 -13.73 -3.03
C LEU A 131 -4.29 -14.05 -2.82
N TRP A 132 -4.01 -15.31 -2.54
CA TRP A 132 -2.66 -15.80 -2.29
C TRP A 132 -2.14 -16.56 -3.51
N THR A 133 -1.15 -16.01 -4.22
CA THR A 133 -0.63 -16.63 -5.46
C THR A 133 0.26 -17.84 -5.18
N GLY A 134 1.02 -17.83 -4.09
CA GLY A 134 1.81 -18.96 -3.62
C GLY A 134 2.79 -18.57 -2.51
N VAL A 135 3.36 -19.57 -1.82
CA VAL A 135 4.46 -19.40 -0.86
C VAL A 135 5.69 -20.10 -1.40
N GLY A 136 6.76 -19.35 -1.56
CA GLY A 136 8.06 -19.85 -2.02
C GLY A 136 9.18 -18.92 -1.54
N LYS A 137 10.42 -19.42 -1.62
CA LYS A 137 11.59 -18.59 -1.33
C LYS A 137 11.77 -17.58 -2.47
N THR A 138 11.57 -16.31 -2.16
CA THR A 138 11.88 -15.20 -3.06
C THR A 138 13.21 -14.60 -2.64
N HIS A 139 14.17 -14.47 -3.56
CA HIS A 139 15.50 -13.88 -3.33
C HIS A 139 16.36 -14.50 -2.20
N ALA A 140 16.06 -15.75 -1.78
CA ALA A 140 16.92 -16.49 -0.87
C ALA A 140 18.06 -17.14 -1.67
N ALA A 141 19.18 -16.42 -1.81
CA ALA A 141 20.47 -17.04 -2.05
C ALA A 141 20.98 -17.69 -0.76
#